data_AF-A0A4P5Z609-F1
#
_entry.id   AF-A0A4P5Z609-F1
#
_cell.length_a   1.000
_cell.length_b   1.000
_cell.length_c   1.000
_cell.angle_alpha   90.00
_cell.angle_beta   90.00
_cell.angle_gamma   90.00
#
_symmetry.space_group_name_H-M   'P 1'
#
loop_
_entity.id
_entity.type
_entity.pdbx_description
1 polymer ?
#
loop_
_entity_poly.entity_id
_entity_poly.type
_entity_poly.pdbx_seq_one_letter_code
_entity_poly.pdbx_strand_id
1 'polypeptide(L)' 'MRSLPALLLLTTGLIQAAALKPNTVIIFIDDMGYADIGPFGATKQRTPNLDRMARENRV' A
#
# COMPACT_ATOMS: atom_id res chain seq x y z
N MET A 1 -2.27 -9.37 49.62
CA MET A 1 -1.41 -8.94 48.50
C MET A 1 -1.49 -9.97 47.36
N ARG A 2 -2.59 -10.03 46.59
CA ARG A 2 -2.80 -11.08 45.55
C ARG A 2 -3.60 -10.61 44.31
N SER A 3 -3.83 -9.32 44.10
CA SER A 3 -4.66 -8.79 42.99
C SER A 3 -3.89 -8.24 41.79
N LEU A 4 -2.56 -8.34 41.77
CA LEU A 4 -1.70 -7.84 40.69
C LEU A 4 -1.92 -8.45 39.28
N PRO A 5 -2.32 -9.73 39.07
CA PRO A 5 -2.43 -10.25 37.71
C PRO A 5 -3.66 -9.71 36.95
N ALA A 6 -4.71 -9.29 37.65
CA ALA A 6 -5.93 -8.76 37.03
C ALA A 6 -5.71 -7.38 36.40
N LEU A 7 -4.82 -6.56 36.96
CA LEU A 7 -4.51 -5.23 36.44
C LEU A 7 -3.65 -5.30 35.16
N LEU A 8 -2.84 -6.35 35.00
CA LEU A 8 -2.00 -6.57 33.82
C LEU A 8 -2.78 -7.11 32.62
N LEU A 9 -3.85 -7.90 32.85
CA LEU A 9 -4.75 -8.33 31.79
C LEU A 9 -5.66 -7.21 31.28
N LEU A 10 -5.98 -6.21 32.11
CA LEU A 10 -6.86 -5.11 31.72
C LEU A 10 -6.20 -4.10 30.77
N THR A 11 -4.87 -3.98 30.81
CA THR A 11 -4.13 -3.02 29.97
C THR A 11 -3.83 -3.54 28.57
N THR A 12 -3.87 -4.86 28.35
CA THR A 12 -3.59 -5.46 27.03
C THR A 12 -4.74 -5.29 26.04
N GLY A 13 -5.98 -5.08 26.52
CA GLY A 13 -7.18 -4.96 25.69
C GLY A 13 -7.45 -3.57 25.09
N LEU A 14 -6.65 -2.55 25.43
CA LEU A 14 -6.92 -1.16 25.04
C LEU A 14 -6.13 -0.66 23.81
N ILE A 15 -5.24 -1.48 23.24
CA ILE A 15 -4.51 -1.10 22.03
C ILE A 15 -5.34 -1.49 20.80
N GLN A 16 -6.39 -0.71 20.55
CA GLN A 16 -7.09 -0.76 19.26
C GLN A 16 -6.24 0.00 18.24
N ALA A 17 -5.53 -0.72 17.38
CA ALA A 17 -4.86 -0.12 16.24
C ALA A 17 -5.93 0.49 15.32
N ALA A 18 -6.00 1.82 15.27
CA ALA A 18 -6.85 2.51 14.30
C ALA A 18 -6.36 2.11 12.90
N ALA A 19 -7.21 1.42 12.14
CA ALA A 19 -6.90 1.08 10.75
C ALA A 19 -6.66 2.38 9.99
N LEU A 20 -5.45 2.55 9.47
CA LEU A 20 -5.10 3.71 8.66
C LEU A 20 -5.98 3.70 7.42
N LYS A 21 -6.77 4.76 7.24
CA LYS A 21 -7.57 4.94 6.03
C LYS A 21 -6.60 5.23 4.87
N PRO A 22 -6.56 4.40 3.81
CA PRO A 22 -5.68 4.67 2.69
C PRO A 22 -6.16 5.92 1.92
N ASN A 23 -5.22 6.65 1.36
CA ASN A 23 -5.52 7.65 0.35
C ASN A 23 -5.70 6.94 -1.01
N THR A 24 -6.73 7.30 -1.76
CA THR A 24 -6.98 6.77 -3.11
C THR A 24 -6.69 7.85 -4.14
N VAL A 25 -5.82 7.53 -5.11
CA VAL A 25 -5.50 8.43 -6.23
C VAL A 25 -5.82 7.72 -7.53
N ILE A 26 -6.66 8.32 -8.36
CA ILE A 26 -7.01 7.81 -9.70
C ILE A 26 -6.24 8.62 -10.72
N ILE A 27 -5.45 7.92 -11.55
CA ILE A 27 -4.74 8.52 -12.68
C ILE A 27 -5.41 7.99 -13.94
N PHE A 28 -6.02 8.90 -14.70
CA PHE A 28 -6.64 8.61 -15.99
C PHE A 28 -5.78 9.20 -17.10
N ILE A 29 -5.56 8.43 -18.15
CA ILE A 29 -4.75 8.82 -19.30
C ILE A 29 -5.56 8.50 -20.55
N ASP A 30 -5.75 9.51 -21.39
CA ASP A 30 -6.48 9.38 -22.64
C ASP A 30 -5.63 8.68 -23.71
N ASP A 31 -6.26 7.84 -24.53
CA ASP A 31 -5.66 7.11 -25.66
C ASP A 31 -4.36 6.32 -25.39
N MET A 32 -4.06 5.97 -24.13
CA MET A 32 -2.87 5.17 -23.83
C MET A 32 -3.07 3.72 -24.27
N GLY A 33 -2.24 3.27 -25.21
CA GLY A 33 -2.19 1.88 -25.64
C GLY A 33 -1.60 0.96 -24.56
N TYR A 34 -1.99 -0.31 -24.58
CA TYR A 34 -1.53 -1.29 -23.60
C TYR A 34 0.00 -1.44 -23.57
N ALA A 35 0.63 -1.46 -24.75
CA ALA A 35 2.07 -1.67 -24.89
C ALA A 35 2.91 -0.37 -24.82
N ASP A 36 2.30 0.76 -24.41
CA ASP A 36 2.98 2.07 -24.42
C ASP A 36 3.85 2.32 -23.18
N ILE A 37 3.71 1.49 -22.13
CA ILE A 37 4.45 1.66 -20.87
C ILE A 37 5.36 0.46 -20.57
N GLY A 38 6.46 0.73 -19.88
CA GLY A 38 7.52 -0.24 -19.57
C GLY A 38 7.03 -1.54 -18.92
N PRO A 39 6.09 -1.53 -17.95
CA PRO A 39 5.56 -2.75 -17.34
C PRO A 39 4.88 -3.72 -18.34
N PHE A 40 4.48 -3.22 -19.51
CA PHE A 40 3.84 -4.01 -20.57
C PHE A 40 4.74 -4.16 -21.81
N GLY A 41 6.04 -3.91 -21.68
CA GLY A 41 7.03 -4.22 -22.72
C GLY A 41 7.40 -3.06 -23.64
N ALA A 42 7.04 -1.82 -23.32
CA ALA A 42 7.50 -0.67 -24.09
C ALA A 42 9.03 -0.54 -24.05
N THR A 43 9.67 -0.47 -25.21
CA THR A 43 11.14 -0.31 -25.33
C THR A 43 11.56 1.09 -25.80
N LYS A 44 10.63 1.84 -26.40
CA LYS A 44 10.86 3.20 -26.91
C LYS A 44 10.54 4.27 -25.87
N GLN A 45 9.35 4.19 -25.26
CA GLN A 45 8.90 5.17 -24.27
C GLN A 45 9.49 4.86 -22.90
N ARG A 46 10.03 5.88 -22.25
CA ARG A 46 10.59 5.74 -20.90
C ARG A 46 9.56 6.12 -19.86
N THR A 47 9.13 5.17 -19.04
CA THR A 47 8.11 5.36 -17.99
C THR A 47 8.62 5.03 -16.59
N PRO A 48 9.74 5.62 -16.13
CA PRO A 48 10.46 5.17 -14.92
C PRO A 48 9.62 5.19 -13.64
N ASN A 49 8.64 6.09 -13.54
CA ASN A 49 7.72 6.13 -12.41
C ASN A 49 6.71 4.98 -12.43
N LEU A 50 6.14 4.64 -13.60
CA LEU A 50 5.25 3.49 -13.75
C LEU A 50 6.02 2.18 -13.59
N ASP A 51 7.25 2.12 -14.11
CA ASP A 51 8.15 0.98 -13.93
C ASP A 51 8.43 0.72 -12.43
N ARG A 52 8.68 1.79 -11.67
CA ARG A 52 8.86 1.72 -10.22
C ARG A 52 7.57 1.28 -9.52
N MET A 53 6.44 1.90 -9.83
CA MET A 53 5.13 1.55 -9.23
C MET A 53 4.75 0.08 -9.48
N ALA A 54 5.04 -0.46 -10.67
CA ALA A 54 4.80 -1.87 -10.98
C ALA A 54 5.71 -2.83 -10.18
N ARG A 55 6.93 -2.40 -9.82
CA ARG A 55 7.83 -3.19 -8.96
C ARG A 55 7.44 -3.12 -7.49
N GLU A 56 7.03 -1.96 -7.00
CA GLU A 56 6.69 -1.73 -5.58
C GLU A 56 5.46 -2.51 -5.13
N ASN A 57 4.54 -2.81 -6.03
CA ASN A 57 3.30 -3.55 -5.74
C ASN A 57 3.39 -5.06 -6.02
N ARG A 58 4.58 -5.59 -6.36
CA ARG A 58 4.76 -7.01 -6.61
C ARG A 58 4.91 -7.73 -5.27
N VAL A 59 3.81 -8.32 -4.80
CA VAL A 59 3.77 -9.29 -3.69
C VAL A 59 4.48 -10.59 -4.09
#